data_AF-A0A5C6C4R7-F1
#
_entry.id   AF-A0A5C6C4R7-F1
#
_cell.length_a   1.000
_cell.length_b   1.000
_cell.length_c   1.000
_cell.angle_alpha   90.00
_cell.angle_beta   90.00
_cell.angle_gamma   90.00
#
_symmetry.space_group_name_H-M   'P 1'
#
loop_
_entity.id
_entity.type
_entity.pdbx_description
1 polymer ?
#
loop_
_entity_poly.entity_id
_entity_poly.type
_entity_poly.pdbx_seq_one_letter_code
_entity_poly.pdbx_strand_id
1 'polypeptide(L)'
;MNNKNFSRTTITVPHELKRRMKRTGSQVNWSAIACDAFETKLDEIGPFEEITTIEATVERLKALAVEAEAEQNEAAQPSPAGEAAGRHWAMNLASAQQLSDLEEFRGEVTPEKWTEVLSTRDGWFELTRRIATDDAFGVSEFSESEHTSDGDAEPDHRRREHSPERHGRGRHDGHRRRFKHGGRHSKGQRRGGFRARAFWRSILEERPCEPNFFASFADGALAVWHEVKPQIAE
;
A
#
# COMPACT_ATOMS: atom_id res chain seq x y z
N MET A 1 47.68 20.18 -31.61
CA MET A 1 46.32 20.14 -31.03
C MET A 1 45.74 18.77 -31.36
N ASN A 2 45.60 17.89 -30.37
CA ASN A 2 45.06 16.56 -30.60
C ASN A 2 43.56 16.69 -30.88
N ASN A 3 43.12 16.32 -32.09
CA ASN A 3 41.70 16.19 -32.39
C ASN A 3 41.14 15.05 -31.53
N LYS A 4 40.45 15.40 -30.45
CA LYS A 4 39.63 14.42 -29.71
C LYS A 4 38.46 14.04 -30.61
N ASN A 5 38.38 12.77 -30.98
CA ASN A 5 37.25 12.24 -31.73
C ASN A 5 36.06 12.10 -30.77
N PHE A 6 35.00 12.87 -31.00
CA PHE A 6 33.75 12.75 -30.26
C PHE A 6 32.74 11.93 -31.08
N SER A 7 32.09 10.95 -30.45
CA SER A 7 30.96 10.24 -31.04
C SER A 7 29.63 10.89 -30.61
N ARG A 8 28.66 10.98 -31.53
CA ARG A 8 27.32 11.50 -31.25
C ARG A 8 26.36 10.34 -31.02
N THR A 9 25.71 10.34 -29.86
CA THR A 9 24.71 9.34 -29.47
C THR A 9 23.38 10.03 -29.15
N THR A 10 22.27 9.46 -29.61
CA THR A 10 20.93 9.92 -29.26
C THR A 10 20.38 9.06 -28.13
N ILE A 11 19.89 9.70 -27.06
CA ILE A 11 19.30 9.02 -25.90
C ILE A 11 17.84 9.46 -25.72
N THR A 12 17.02 8.54 -25.21
CA THR A 12 15.63 8.84 -24.81
C THR A 12 15.62 9.21 -23.32
N VAL A 13 14.98 10.32 -22.98
CA VAL A 13 14.82 10.77 -21.59
C VAL A 13 13.33 10.95 -21.26
N PRO A 14 12.91 10.70 -20.00
CA PRO A 14 11.55 10.96 -19.57
C PRO A 14 11.12 12.41 -19.87
N HIS A 15 9.85 12.59 -20.24
CA HIS A 15 9.32 13.90 -20.64
C HIS A 15 9.48 14.95 -19.53
N GLU A 16 9.29 14.57 -18.26
CA GLU A 16 9.50 15.47 -17.13
C GLU A 16 10.93 15.94 -16.99
N LEU A 17 11.91 15.04 -17.16
CA LEU A 17 13.31 15.39 -17.08
C LEU A 17 13.67 16.40 -18.18
N LYS A 18 13.20 16.17 -19.42
CA LYS A 18 13.38 17.08 -20.54
C LYS A 18 12.78 18.47 -20.27
N ARG A 19 11.60 18.53 -19.63
CA ARG A 19 10.98 19.81 -19.21
C ARG A 19 11.85 20.54 -18.20
N ARG A 20 12.40 19.86 -17.19
CA ARG A 20 13.31 20.47 -16.21
C ARG A 20 14.59 20.97 -16.87
N MET A 21 15.20 20.18 -17.76
CA MET A 21 16.41 20.58 -18.49
C MET A 21 16.20 21.85 -19.31
N LYS A 22 15.07 21.97 -20.01
CA LYS A 22 14.73 23.20 -20.76
C LYS A 22 14.58 24.42 -19.87
N ARG A 23 14.06 24.26 -18.65
CA ARG A 23 13.85 25.35 -17.69
C ARG A 23 15.17 25.93 -17.18
N THR A 24 16.22 25.12 -17.08
CA THR A 24 17.56 25.56 -16.63
C THR A 24 18.26 26.47 -17.65
N GLY A 25 17.76 26.54 -18.89
CA GLY A 25 18.29 27.43 -19.93
C GLY A 25 19.56 26.93 -20.63
N SER A 26 20.11 27.77 -21.51
CA SER A 26 21.22 27.43 -22.41
C SER A 26 22.61 27.45 -21.76
N GLN A 27 22.70 27.79 -20.47
CA GLN A 27 23.98 27.96 -19.78
C GLN A 27 24.62 26.63 -19.35
N VAL A 28 23.89 25.51 -19.47
CA VAL A 28 24.33 24.18 -19.05
C VAL A 28 24.72 23.33 -20.25
N ASN A 29 25.95 22.81 -20.25
CA ASN A 29 26.39 21.82 -21.22
C ASN A 29 25.91 20.42 -20.78
N TRP A 30 24.72 20.03 -21.24
CA TRP A 30 24.11 18.74 -20.91
C TRP A 30 24.97 17.53 -21.31
N SER A 31 25.76 17.64 -22.38
CA SER A 31 26.63 16.55 -22.81
C SER A 31 27.76 16.31 -21.82
N ALA A 32 28.33 17.37 -21.23
CA ALA A 32 29.36 17.23 -20.19
C ALA A 32 28.80 16.55 -18.94
N ILE A 33 27.64 17.00 -18.46
CA ILE A 33 26.95 16.37 -17.31
C ILE A 33 26.63 14.90 -17.58
N ALA A 34 26.17 14.59 -18.80
CA ALA A 34 25.88 13.22 -19.18
C ALA A 34 27.16 12.35 -19.20
N CYS A 35 28.27 12.86 -19.74
CA CYS A 35 29.56 12.16 -19.70
C CYS A 35 30.00 11.85 -18.26
N ASP A 36 30.01 12.84 -17.38
CA ASP A 36 30.42 12.64 -15.98
C ASP A 36 29.54 11.60 -15.27
N ALA A 37 28.22 11.65 -15.51
CA ALA A 37 27.28 10.69 -14.95
C ALA A 37 27.48 9.27 -15.52
N PHE A 38 27.82 9.14 -16.81
CA PHE A 38 28.14 7.85 -17.41
C PHE A 38 29.45 7.29 -16.89
N GLU A 39 30.50 8.09 -16.75
CA GLU A 39 31.79 7.66 -16.18
C GLU A 39 31.61 7.18 -14.74
N THR A 40 30.91 7.96 -13.91
CA THR A 40 30.60 7.56 -12.52
C THR A 40 29.87 6.23 -12.48
N LYS A 41 28.88 6.03 -13.37
CA LYS A 41 28.12 4.78 -13.41
C LYS A 41 28.93 3.60 -13.95
N LEU A 42 29.84 3.83 -14.89
CA LEU A 42 30.76 2.81 -15.39
C LEU A 42 31.76 2.38 -14.31
N ASP A 43 32.26 3.32 -13.50
CA ASP A 43 33.12 3.01 -12.35
C ASP A 43 32.35 2.21 -11.28
N GLU A 44 31.09 2.54 -11.01
CA GLU A 44 30.22 1.78 -10.09
C GLU A 44 29.94 0.35 -10.57
N ILE A 45 29.68 0.18 -11.87
CA ILE A 45 29.40 -1.13 -12.46
C ILE A 45 30.69 -1.96 -12.59
N GLY A 46 31.85 -1.30 -12.59
CA GLY A 46 33.14 -1.93 -12.84
C GLY A 46 33.35 -2.27 -14.32
N PRO A 47 34.55 -2.74 -14.70
CA PRO A 47 34.79 -3.23 -16.05
C PRO A 47 33.84 -4.39 -16.34
N PHE A 48 32.99 -4.23 -17.35
CA PHE A 48 32.30 -5.36 -17.98
C PHE A 48 33.40 -6.20 -18.63
N GLU A 49 33.89 -7.22 -17.91
CA GLU A 49 34.61 -8.29 -18.57
C GLU A 49 33.64 -8.93 -19.55
N GLU A 50 33.92 -8.79 -20.84
CA GLU A 50 33.16 -9.45 -21.88
C GLU A 50 33.35 -10.96 -21.64
N ILE A 51 32.35 -11.58 -21.02
CA ILE A 51 32.34 -13.00 -20.71
C ILE A 51 32.29 -13.75 -22.04
N THR A 52 33.47 -14.04 -22.59
CA THR A 52 33.64 -14.74 -23.86
C THR A 52 33.64 -16.25 -23.69
N THR A 53 33.71 -16.74 -22.45
CA THR A 53 33.78 -18.18 -22.13
C THR A 53 32.58 -18.65 -21.33
N ILE A 54 32.19 -19.90 -21.57
CA ILE A 54 31.09 -20.55 -20.85
C ILE A 54 31.45 -20.70 -19.37
N GLU A 55 32.72 -20.96 -19.02
CA GLU A 55 33.13 -21.08 -17.61
C GLU A 55 32.90 -19.78 -16.82
N ALA A 56 33.27 -18.62 -17.38
CA ALA A 56 33.03 -17.34 -16.73
C ALA A 56 31.52 -17.00 -16.61
N THR A 57 30.69 -17.54 -17.52
CA THR A 57 29.23 -17.43 -17.39
C THR A 57 28.72 -18.26 -16.20
N VAL A 58 29.22 -19.50 -16.03
CA VAL A 58 28.84 -20.37 -14.92
C VAL A 58 29.27 -19.77 -13.58
N GLU A 59 30.46 -19.19 -13.51
CA GLU A 59 30.96 -18.54 -12.29
C GLU A 59 30.12 -17.33 -11.90
N ARG A 60 29.78 -16.46 -12.86
CA ARG A 60 28.85 -15.34 -12.63
C ARG A 60 27.48 -15.82 -12.16
N LEU A 61 26.92 -16.87 -12.76
CA LEU A 61 25.61 -17.41 -12.35
C LEU A 61 25.65 -17.99 -10.93
N LYS A 62 26.77 -18.61 -10.53
CA LYS A 62 26.95 -19.07 -9.15
C LYS A 62 27.04 -17.92 -8.16
N ALA A 63 27.76 -16.85 -8.51
CA ALA A 63 27.82 -15.65 -7.66
C ALA A 63 26.43 -15.04 -7.47
N LEU A 64 25.65 -14.90 -8.55
CA LEU A 64 24.27 -14.43 -8.48
C LEU A 64 23.35 -15.35 -7.68
N ALA A 65 23.56 -16.67 -7.74
CA ALA A 65 22.81 -17.62 -6.92
C ALA A 65 23.13 -17.47 -5.43
N VAL A 66 24.41 -17.29 -5.08
CA VAL A 66 24.84 -17.03 -3.69
C VAL A 66 24.31 -15.70 -3.18
N GLU A 67 24.33 -14.65 -4.00
CA GLU A 67 23.73 -13.35 -3.67
C GLU A 67 22.21 -13.48 -3.45
N ALA A 68 21.50 -14.19 -4.33
CA ALA A 68 20.08 -14.44 -4.18
C ALA A 68 19.75 -15.27 -2.92
N GLU A 69 20.59 -16.25 -2.57
CA GLU A 69 20.45 -17.02 -1.32
C GLU A 69 20.75 -16.15 -0.08
N ALA A 70 21.72 -15.24 -0.17
CA ALA A 70 22.02 -14.29 0.90
C ALA A 70 20.87 -13.29 1.09
N GLU A 71 20.30 -12.75 0.01
CA GLU A 71 19.11 -11.89 0.04
C GLU A 71 17.88 -12.63 0.59
N GLN A 72 17.70 -13.92 0.26
CA GLN A 72 16.64 -14.75 0.83
C GLN A 72 16.84 -15.02 2.33
N ASN A 73 18.09 -15.16 2.79
CA ASN A 73 18.39 -15.30 4.22
C ASN A 73 18.24 -13.97 4.99
N GLU A 74 18.54 -12.82 4.36
CA GLU A 74 18.21 -11.51 4.93
C GLU A 74 16.70 -11.26 4.96
N ALA A 75 15.96 -11.78 3.97
CA ALA A 75 14.51 -11.81 3.96
C ALA A 75 13.90 -12.77 5.00
N ALA A 76 14.69 -13.36 5.91
CA ALA A 76 14.21 -14.03 7.12
C ALA A 76 14.33 -13.16 8.38
N GLN A 77 14.96 -11.98 8.30
CA GLN A 77 15.10 -11.09 9.45
C GLN A 77 13.73 -10.49 9.82
N PRO A 78 13.39 -10.42 11.12
CA PRO A 78 12.17 -9.77 11.56
C PRO A 78 12.21 -8.29 11.22
N SER A 79 11.12 -7.76 10.64
CA SER A 79 10.98 -6.31 10.40
C SER A 79 10.70 -5.62 11.74
N PRO A 80 11.59 -4.71 12.21
CA PRO A 80 11.36 -3.98 13.45
C PRO A 80 10.15 -3.05 13.35
N ALA A 81 9.84 -2.58 12.13
CA ALA A 81 8.65 -1.77 11.86
C ALA A 81 7.37 -2.60 12.01
N GLY A 82 7.37 -3.83 11.49
CA GLY A 82 6.29 -4.79 11.66
C GLY A 82 6.03 -5.07 13.14
N GLU A 83 7.06 -5.48 13.88
CA GLU A 83 6.96 -5.77 15.31
C GLU A 83 6.39 -4.58 16.11
N ALA A 84 6.94 -3.39 15.91
CA ALA A 84 6.47 -2.18 16.59
C ALA A 84 5.00 -1.87 16.28
N ALA A 85 4.57 -2.05 15.02
CA ALA A 85 3.17 -1.86 14.63
C ALA A 85 2.24 -2.91 15.26
N GLY A 86 2.68 -4.17 15.34
CA GLY A 86 1.97 -5.27 15.98
C GLY A 86 1.73 -5.01 17.46
N ARG A 87 2.79 -4.63 18.18
CA ARG A 87 2.71 -4.25 19.60
C ARG A 87 1.78 -3.06 19.81
N HIS A 88 1.90 -2.03 18.97
CA HIS A 88 1.03 -0.85 19.06
C HIS A 88 -0.45 -1.22 18.88
N TRP A 89 -0.76 -2.04 17.87
CA TRP A 89 -2.12 -2.53 17.63
C TRP A 89 -2.65 -3.31 18.83
N ALA A 90 -1.88 -4.28 19.33
CA ALA A 90 -2.28 -5.10 20.48
C ALA A 90 -2.54 -4.28 21.74
N MET A 91 -1.70 -3.27 22.03
CA MET A 91 -1.83 -2.45 23.24
C MET A 91 -2.95 -1.41 23.17
N ASN A 92 -3.25 -0.86 21.98
CA ASN A 92 -4.08 0.35 21.88
C ASN A 92 -5.41 0.14 21.14
N LEU A 93 -5.49 -0.88 20.28
CA LEU A 93 -6.57 -1.01 19.30
C LEU A 93 -7.24 -2.37 19.33
N ALA A 94 -6.50 -3.44 19.61
CA ALA A 94 -7.02 -4.80 19.60
C ALA A 94 -7.89 -5.06 20.83
N SER A 95 -8.98 -5.81 20.63
CA SER A 95 -9.73 -6.44 21.71
C SER A 95 -9.12 -7.80 22.07
N ALA A 96 -9.42 -8.31 23.27
CA ALA A 96 -8.96 -9.63 23.69
C ALA A 96 -9.42 -10.75 22.73
N GLN A 97 -10.62 -10.63 22.15
CA GLN A 97 -11.10 -11.58 21.14
C GLN A 97 -10.20 -11.59 19.90
N GLN A 98 -9.85 -10.41 19.36
CA GLN A 98 -9.00 -10.31 18.17
C GLN A 98 -7.59 -10.87 18.40
N LEU A 99 -7.05 -10.73 19.60
CA LEU A 99 -5.76 -11.34 19.97
C LEU A 99 -5.87 -12.85 20.15
N SER A 100 -6.99 -13.35 20.66
CA SER A 100 -7.29 -14.79 20.71
C SER A 100 -7.43 -15.38 19.30
N ASP A 101 -8.15 -14.71 18.39
CA ASP A 101 -8.31 -15.14 17.00
C ASP A 101 -6.97 -15.17 16.26
N LEU A 102 -6.08 -14.22 16.57
CA LEU A 102 -4.71 -14.19 16.06
C LEU A 102 -3.88 -15.39 16.55
N GLU A 103 -3.99 -15.74 17.83
CA GLU A 103 -3.30 -16.89 18.44
C GLU A 103 -3.82 -18.22 17.88
N GLU A 104 -5.13 -18.35 17.69
CA GLU A 104 -5.74 -19.51 17.04
C GLU A 104 -5.23 -19.65 15.60
N PHE A 105 -5.24 -18.57 14.82
CA PHE A 105 -4.68 -18.56 13.47
C PHE A 105 -3.19 -18.93 13.44
N ARG A 106 -2.41 -18.47 14.43
CA ARG A 106 -1.00 -18.87 14.58
C ARG A 106 -0.84 -20.37 14.83
N GLY A 107 -1.77 -20.97 15.59
CA GLY A 107 -1.78 -22.41 15.91
C GLY A 107 -2.17 -23.30 14.73
N GLU A 108 -2.95 -22.79 13.77
CA GLU A 108 -3.31 -23.51 12.54
C GLU A 108 -2.14 -23.63 11.54
N VAL A 109 -1.19 -22.68 11.57
CA VAL A 109 -0.08 -22.62 10.64
C VAL A 109 1.20 -23.12 11.30
N THR A 110 1.90 -24.07 10.65
CA THR A 110 3.17 -24.59 11.21
C THR A 110 4.20 -23.46 11.33
N PRO A 111 5.09 -23.49 12.35
CA PRO A 111 6.07 -22.43 12.56
C PRO A 111 6.92 -22.10 11.33
N GLU A 112 7.28 -23.12 10.54
CA GLU A 112 8.12 -23.00 9.34
C GLU A 112 7.39 -22.29 8.20
N LYS A 113 6.06 -22.38 8.16
CA LYS A 113 5.23 -21.80 7.10
C LYS A 113 4.65 -20.44 7.46
N TRP A 114 4.79 -20.00 8.69
CA TRP A 114 4.18 -18.75 9.16
C TRP A 114 4.59 -17.54 8.34
N THR A 115 5.90 -17.38 8.17
CA THR A 115 6.49 -16.30 7.38
C THR A 115 6.10 -16.42 5.92
N GLU A 116 6.09 -17.64 5.37
CA GLU A 116 5.69 -17.90 3.98
C GLU A 116 4.22 -17.50 3.74
N VAL A 117 3.30 -17.98 4.57
CA VAL A 117 1.87 -17.69 4.47
C VAL A 117 1.63 -16.19 4.53
N LEU A 118 2.21 -15.48 5.50
CA LEU A 118 2.03 -14.05 5.68
C LEU A 118 2.79 -13.18 4.66
N SER A 119 3.76 -13.76 3.95
CA SER A 119 4.40 -13.10 2.79
C SER A 119 3.53 -13.16 1.54
N THR A 120 2.57 -14.07 1.47
CA THR A 120 1.60 -14.11 0.37
C THR A 120 0.48 -13.10 0.57
N ARG A 121 -0.06 -12.61 -0.54
CA ARG A 121 -1.24 -11.75 -0.54
C ARG A 121 -2.40 -12.41 0.21
N ASP A 122 -2.69 -13.66 -0.14
CA ASP A 122 -3.85 -14.37 0.39
C ASP A 122 -3.73 -14.64 1.90
N GLY A 123 -2.54 -15.00 2.38
CA GLY A 123 -2.33 -15.26 3.80
C GLY A 123 -2.48 -14.01 4.67
N TRP A 124 -2.01 -12.84 4.21
CA TRP A 124 -2.28 -11.61 4.97
C TRP A 124 -3.75 -11.16 4.84
N PHE A 125 -4.41 -11.38 3.70
CA PHE A 125 -5.85 -11.11 3.57
C PHE A 125 -6.66 -11.98 4.54
N GLU A 126 -6.29 -13.24 4.70
CA GLU A 126 -6.94 -14.15 5.67
C GLU A 126 -6.65 -13.72 7.10
N LEU A 127 -5.39 -13.37 7.43
CA LEU A 127 -5.04 -12.80 8.73
C LEU A 127 -5.92 -11.58 9.05
N THR A 128 -5.95 -10.59 8.15
CA THR A 128 -6.74 -9.37 8.34
C THR A 128 -8.23 -9.64 8.39
N ARG A 129 -8.75 -10.60 7.63
CA ARG A 129 -10.15 -11.03 7.70
C ARG A 129 -10.51 -11.58 9.08
N ARG A 130 -9.63 -12.35 9.71
CA ARG A 130 -9.87 -12.94 11.03
C ARG A 130 -9.78 -11.90 12.15
N ILE A 131 -8.76 -11.04 12.12
CA ILE A 131 -8.49 -10.12 13.23
C ILE A 131 -9.14 -8.75 13.06
N ALA A 132 -9.53 -8.35 11.84
CA ALA A 132 -10.29 -7.13 11.64
C ALA A 132 -11.79 -7.47 11.73
N THR A 133 -12.49 -6.84 12.67
CA THR A 133 -13.94 -6.94 12.78
C THR A 133 -14.61 -6.49 11.48
N ASP A 134 -15.81 -7.03 11.16
CA ASP A 134 -16.60 -6.63 9.97
C ASP A 134 -16.77 -5.10 9.85
N ASP A 135 -16.79 -4.39 10.98
CA ASP A 135 -16.82 -2.93 11.05
C ASP A 135 -15.60 -2.24 10.40
N ALA A 136 -14.44 -2.90 10.33
CA ALA A 136 -13.20 -2.33 9.79
C ALA A 136 -13.22 -2.26 8.26
N PHE A 137 -13.78 -3.27 7.58
CA PHE A 137 -13.88 -3.25 6.12
C PHE A 137 -14.99 -2.34 5.65
N GLY A 138 -15.96 -2.03 6.50
CA GLY A 138 -17.06 -1.17 6.11
C GLY A 138 -17.70 -1.67 4.82
N VAL A 139 -17.81 -3.00 4.70
CA VAL A 139 -18.93 -3.57 3.98
C VAL A 139 -20.13 -3.24 4.84
N SER A 140 -20.53 -1.96 4.84
CA SER A 140 -21.94 -1.68 4.67
C SER A 140 -22.28 -2.60 3.52
N GLU A 141 -23.01 -3.67 3.79
CA GLU A 141 -23.96 -4.16 2.81
C GLU A 141 -24.55 -2.86 2.26
N PHE A 142 -24.03 -2.45 1.11
CA PHE A 142 -24.80 -1.67 0.18
C PHE A 142 -25.89 -2.70 -0.05
N SER A 143 -26.97 -2.60 0.75
CA SER A 143 -28.26 -2.97 0.23
C SER A 143 -28.26 -2.21 -1.09
N GLU A 144 -27.88 -2.90 -2.15
CA GLU A 144 -28.62 -2.86 -3.39
C GLU A 144 -30.07 -3.02 -2.97
N SER A 145 -30.64 -1.93 -2.44
CA SER A 145 -32.01 -1.62 -2.69
C SER A 145 -32.03 -1.57 -4.19
N GLU A 146 -32.38 -2.72 -4.77
CA GLU A 146 -33.02 -2.85 -6.05
C GLU A 146 -34.13 -1.80 -6.08
N HIS A 147 -33.76 -0.56 -6.34
CA HIS A 147 -34.60 0.34 -7.08
C HIS A 147 -34.52 -0.21 -8.50
N THR A 148 -35.32 -1.25 -8.73
CA THR A 148 -35.90 -1.51 -10.03
C THR A 148 -36.60 -0.22 -10.44
N SER A 149 -35.85 0.65 -11.10
CA SER A 149 -36.38 1.78 -11.82
C SER A 149 -37.06 1.21 -13.06
N ASP A 150 -38.20 0.56 -12.86
CA ASP A 150 -39.23 0.42 -13.88
C ASP A 150 -39.62 1.84 -14.27
N GLY A 151 -39.22 2.22 -15.48
CA GLY A 151 -39.38 3.58 -15.94
C GLY A 151 -38.78 3.81 -17.31
N ASP A 152 -39.14 2.94 -18.25
CA ASP A 152 -39.16 3.23 -19.68
C ASP A 152 -39.69 4.64 -19.93
N ALA A 153 -38.82 5.52 -20.43
CA ALA A 153 -39.22 6.66 -21.25
C ALA A 153 -37.99 7.14 -22.02
N GLU A 154 -37.79 6.53 -23.19
CA GLU A 154 -36.99 7.09 -24.27
C GLU A 154 -37.61 8.42 -24.73
N PRO A 155 -36.93 9.58 -24.62
CA PRO A 155 -37.33 10.78 -25.32
C PRO A 155 -36.42 10.94 -26.53
N ASP A 156 -37.02 10.57 -27.63
CA ASP A 156 -36.61 10.82 -28.98
C ASP A 156 -36.28 12.31 -29.24
N HIS A 157 -35.15 12.49 -29.93
CA HIS A 157 -34.84 13.52 -30.91
C HIS A 157 -34.92 15.03 -30.60
N ARG A 158 -33.86 15.69 -31.10
CA ARG A 158 -33.79 17.05 -31.70
C ARG A 158 -33.52 18.25 -30.78
N ARG A 159 -32.30 18.78 -30.98
CA ARG A 159 -32.05 20.13 -31.54
C ARG A 159 -32.61 21.30 -30.72
N ARG A 160 -31.74 22.01 -30.00
CA ARG A 160 -31.80 23.49 -29.96
C ARG A 160 -30.52 24.13 -29.41
N GLU A 161 -29.87 24.88 -30.28
CA GLU A 161 -29.01 25.99 -29.94
C GLU A 161 -29.82 27.14 -29.30
N HIS A 162 -29.11 28.07 -28.66
CA HIS A 162 -29.51 29.35 -28.03
C HIS A 162 -29.95 29.35 -26.56
N SER A 163 -29.03 29.81 -25.68
CA SER A 163 -29.04 31.06 -24.86
C SER A 163 -30.38 31.61 -24.30
N PRO A 164 -30.38 32.54 -23.32
CA PRO A 164 -29.47 32.86 -22.20
C PRO A 164 -30.24 32.99 -20.86
N GLU A 165 -29.53 33.42 -19.81
CA GLU A 165 -29.97 34.10 -18.57
C GLU A 165 -31.47 34.09 -18.20
N ARG A 166 -31.79 33.65 -16.96
CA ARG A 166 -32.70 34.41 -16.10
C ARG A 166 -32.64 34.03 -14.61
N HIS A 167 -32.58 35.09 -13.82
CA HIS A 167 -32.86 35.15 -12.39
C HIS A 167 -34.18 34.48 -12.00
N GLY A 168 -34.23 33.93 -10.80
CA GLY A 168 -35.48 33.49 -10.18
C GLY A 168 -35.30 33.15 -8.70
N ARG A 169 -35.33 34.19 -7.85
CA ARG A 169 -35.52 34.07 -6.40
C ARG A 169 -36.83 33.32 -6.14
N GLY A 170 -36.78 32.22 -5.40
CA GLY A 170 -37.95 31.50 -4.91
C GLY A 170 -37.75 31.11 -3.46
N ARG A 171 -38.09 32.02 -2.54
CA ARG A 171 -38.28 31.71 -1.13
C ARG A 171 -39.55 30.87 -1.01
N HIS A 172 -39.43 29.64 -0.52
CA HIS A 172 -40.56 28.89 0.00
C HIS A 172 -40.32 28.60 1.49
N ASP A 173 -40.93 29.44 2.31
CA ASP A 173 -41.33 29.09 3.67
C ASP A 173 -42.38 27.98 3.57
N GLY A 174 -42.11 26.86 4.24
CA GLY A 174 -42.97 25.69 4.15
C GLY A 174 -42.69 24.65 5.23
N HIS A 175 -43.36 24.84 6.37
CA HIS A 175 -43.70 23.81 7.35
C HIS A 175 -42.56 23.01 8.00
N ARG A 176 -42.09 23.55 9.14
CA ARG A 176 -41.56 22.75 10.26
C ARG A 176 -42.64 21.78 10.78
N ARG A 177 -42.74 20.59 10.19
CA ARG A 177 -43.35 19.44 10.88
C ARG A 177 -42.35 18.94 11.93
N ARG A 178 -42.64 19.29 13.18
CA ARG A 178 -41.93 18.89 14.39
C ARG A 178 -42.21 17.40 14.64
N PHE A 179 -41.56 16.52 13.88
CA PHE A 179 -41.53 15.10 14.20
C PHE A 179 -40.69 14.91 15.46
N LYS A 180 -41.35 14.56 16.57
CA LYS A 180 -40.72 14.02 17.76
C LYS A 180 -40.20 12.62 17.41
N HIS A 181 -39.05 12.53 16.76
CA HIS A 181 -38.29 11.30 16.76
C HIS A 181 -37.75 11.09 18.17
N GLY A 182 -38.34 10.13 18.88
CA GLY A 182 -37.75 9.51 20.06
C GLY A 182 -36.46 8.81 19.64
N GLY A 183 -35.40 9.59 19.47
CA GLY A 183 -34.06 9.10 19.21
C GLY A 183 -33.57 8.37 20.45
N ARG A 184 -33.80 7.05 20.50
CA ARG A 184 -33.01 6.14 21.33
C ARG A 184 -31.55 6.34 20.94
N HIS A 185 -30.88 7.18 21.70
CA HIS A 185 -29.46 7.42 21.59
C HIS A 185 -28.72 6.17 22.08
N SER A 186 -28.46 5.23 21.18
CA SER A 186 -27.35 4.28 21.29
C SER A 186 -26.02 5.03 21.08
N LYS A 187 -25.78 6.05 21.92
CA LYS A 187 -24.56 6.87 21.92
C LYS A 187 -23.58 6.25 22.92
N GLY A 188 -22.86 5.20 22.53
CA GLY A 188 -21.86 4.59 23.40
C GLY A 188 -20.71 3.91 22.67
N GLN A 189 -20.99 3.06 21.68
CA GLN A 189 -19.98 2.09 21.22
C GLN A 189 -19.27 2.41 19.90
N ARG A 190 -19.67 3.44 19.13
CA ARG A 190 -19.13 3.62 17.76
C ARG A 190 -17.80 4.36 17.63
N ARG A 191 -17.16 4.79 18.72
CA ARG A 191 -15.88 5.54 18.63
C ARG A 191 -14.64 4.65 18.46
N GLY A 192 -14.71 3.37 18.83
CA GLY A 192 -13.58 2.44 18.69
C GLY A 192 -13.29 2.04 17.24
N GLY A 193 -14.33 1.70 16.46
CA GLY A 193 -14.16 1.16 15.10
C GLY A 193 -13.46 2.10 14.11
N PHE A 194 -13.61 3.42 14.26
CA PHE A 194 -12.96 4.38 13.36
C PHE A 194 -11.42 4.36 13.48
N ARG A 195 -10.90 4.16 14.70
CA ARG A 195 -9.45 4.11 14.95
C ARG A 195 -8.81 2.85 14.38
N ALA A 196 -9.45 1.70 14.57
CA ALA A 196 -8.99 0.44 13.99
C ALA A 196 -8.97 0.49 12.45
N ARG A 197 -10.01 1.06 11.82
CA ARG A 197 -10.08 1.21 10.37
C ARG A 197 -9.01 2.14 9.80
N ALA A 198 -8.77 3.28 10.47
CA ALA A 198 -7.71 4.21 10.06
C ALA A 198 -6.32 3.57 10.18
N PHE A 199 -6.10 2.79 11.24
CA PHE A 199 -4.86 2.04 11.43
C PHE A 199 -4.62 1.04 10.30
N TRP A 200 -5.61 0.18 9.99
CA TRP A 200 -5.46 -0.80 8.91
C TRP A 200 -5.26 -0.14 7.55
N ARG A 201 -5.94 0.97 7.25
CA ARG A 201 -5.64 1.73 6.03
C ARG A 201 -4.22 2.26 6.00
N SER A 202 -3.74 2.86 7.08
CA SER A 202 -2.36 3.36 7.14
C SER A 202 -1.34 2.24 6.91
N ILE A 203 -1.53 1.07 7.53
CA ILE A 203 -0.65 -0.08 7.29
C ILE A 203 -0.72 -0.57 5.83
N LEU A 204 -1.92 -0.71 5.28
CA LEU A 204 -2.14 -1.25 3.94
C LEU A 204 -1.73 -0.28 2.82
N GLU A 205 -1.88 1.03 3.04
CA GLU A 205 -1.55 2.06 2.05
C GLU A 205 -0.07 2.46 2.11
N GLU A 206 0.57 2.46 3.29
CA GLU A 206 1.93 2.99 3.43
C GLU A 206 3.04 1.93 3.40
N ARG A 207 2.79 0.67 3.81
CA ARG A 207 3.88 -0.28 4.09
C ARG A 207 3.76 -1.73 3.57
N PRO A 208 3.04 -2.06 2.49
CA PRO A 208 2.91 -3.46 2.04
C PRO A 208 4.20 -4.07 1.44
N CYS A 209 5.32 -3.34 1.37
CA CYS A 209 6.51 -3.76 0.62
C CYS A 209 7.72 -4.18 1.46
N GLU A 210 7.69 -4.04 2.80
CA GLU A 210 8.78 -4.57 3.61
C GLU A 210 8.65 -6.11 3.72
N PRO A 211 9.70 -6.88 3.40
CA PRO A 211 9.68 -8.32 3.61
C PRO A 211 9.43 -8.62 5.10
N ASN A 212 8.65 -9.67 5.37
CA ASN A 212 8.24 -10.10 6.72
C ASN A 212 7.47 -9.10 7.57
N PHE A 213 7.07 -7.94 7.04
CA PHE A 213 6.36 -6.94 7.84
C PHE A 213 5.15 -7.54 8.58
N PHE A 214 4.33 -8.31 7.87
CA PHE A 214 3.13 -8.93 8.44
C PHE A 214 3.43 -10.06 9.42
N ALA A 215 4.48 -10.84 9.18
CA ALA A 215 4.93 -11.87 10.11
C ALA A 215 5.41 -11.24 11.42
N SER A 216 6.29 -10.25 11.34
CA SER A 216 6.78 -9.51 12.51
C SER A 216 5.67 -8.72 13.21
N PHE A 217 4.71 -8.18 12.47
CA PHE A 217 3.50 -7.58 13.03
C PHE A 217 2.72 -8.57 13.89
N ALA A 218 2.44 -9.76 13.36
CA ALA A 218 1.67 -10.75 14.07
C ALA A 218 2.44 -11.27 15.31
N ASP A 219 3.74 -11.50 15.18
CA ASP A 219 4.61 -11.90 16.29
C ASP A 219 4.67 -10.83 17.39
N GLY A 220 4.81 -9.56 17.01
CA GLY A 220 4.79 -8.44 17.96
C GLY A 220 3.45 -8.31 18.70
N ALA A 221 2.33 -8.55 18.01
CA ALA A 221 1.00 -8.55 18.64
C ALA A 221 0.81 -9.75 19.60
N LEU A 222 1.25 -10.94 19.20
CA LEU A 222 1.18 -12.15 20.02
C LEU A 222 2.06 -12.05 21.27
N ALA A 223 3.24 -11.43 21.17
CA ALA A 223 4.09 -11.17 22.33
C ALA A 223 3.34 -10.39 23.43
N VAL A 224 2.65 -9.31 23.04
CA VAL A 224 1.81 -8.53 23.98
C VAL A 224 0.65 -9.37 24.53
N TRP A 225 0.02 -10.18 23.68
CA TRP A 225 -1.07 -11.05 24.11
C TRP A 225 -0.62 -12.06 25.16
N HIS A 226 0.51 -12.73 24.96
CA HIS A 226 1.05 -13.69 25.92
C HIS A 226 1.46 -13.06 27.26
N GLU A 227 1.87 -11.78 27.27
CA GLU A 227 2.16 -11.03 28.50
C GLU A 227 0.90 -10.72 29.32
N VAL A 228 -0.21 -10.40 28.64
CA VAL A 228 -1.45 -9.92 29.30
C VAL A 228 -2.44 -11.05 29.58
N LYS A 229 -2.49 -12.10 28.75
CA LYS A 229 -3.46 -13.21 28.83
C LYS A 229 -3.53 -13.87 30.23
N PRO A 230 -2.41 -14.17 30.93
CA PRO A 230 -2.47 -14.74 32.27
C PRO A 230 -3.19 -13.84 33.29
N GLN A 231 -3.14 -12.52 33.13
CA GLN A 231 -3.72 -11.54 34.06
C GLN A 231 -5.24 -11.38 33.88
N ILE A 232 -5.78 -11.81 32.74
CA ILE A 232 -7.22 -11.78 32.43
C ILE A 232 -7.91 -13.09 32.86
N ALA A 233 -7.14 -14.18 32.97
CA ALA A 233 -7.65 -15.50 33.31
C ALA A 233 -7.87 -15.72 34.83
N GLU A 234 -7.40 -14.80 35.67
CA GLU A 234 -7.61 -14.75 37.13
C GLU A 234 -8.88 -13.97 37.51
#